data_AF-A0A821KG84-F1
#
_entry.id   AF-A0A821KG84-F1
#
_cell.length_a   1.000
_cell.length_b   1.000
_cell.length_c   1.000
_cell.angle_alpha   90.00
_cell.angle_beta   90.00
_cell.angle_gamma   90.00
#
_symmetry.space_group_name_H-M   'P 1'
#
loop_
_entity.id
_entity.type
_entity.pdbx_description
1 polymer ?
#
loop_
_entity_poly.entity_id
_entity_poly.type
_entity_poly.pdbx_seq_one_letter_code
_entity_poly.pdbx_strand_id
1 'polypeptide(L)'
;MDSDSALIGFPMLIDKAFSIKHDYRKTSTNNGIKIKNLQRSILNKFEKKDDRDTWFGCFINVKSKSLFAEQNSFLSYAPRRQQQYAH
;
A
#
# COMPACT_ATOMS: atom_id res chain seq x y z
N MET A 1 -14.43 -11.08 27.15
CA MET A 1 -14.54 -9.63 27.39
C MET A 1 -13.12 -9.11 27.33
N ASP A 2 -12.64 -8.35 26.36
CA ASP A 2 -13.16 -7.68 25.17
C ASP A 2 -11.95 -7.66 24.20
N SER A 3 -12.02 -7.53 22.89
CA SER A 3 -13.01 -6.93 22.02
C SER A 3 -12.87 -7.62 20.67
N ASP A 4 -13.99 -7.88 20.00
CA ASP A 4 -14.06 -7.68 18.56
C ASP A 4 -13.73 -6.20 18.30
N SER A 5 -12.45 -5.83 18.39
CA SER A 5 -11.95 -4.61 17.76
C SER A 5 -12.14 -4.87 16.28
N ALA A 6 -13.35 -4.53 15.81
CA ALA A 6 -13.81 -4.69 14.45
C ALA A 6 -12.64 -4.35 13.53
N LEU A 7 -12.08 -5.37 12.87
CA LEU A 7 -11.00 -5.22 11.91
C LEU A 7 -11.58 -4.47 10.73
N ILE A 8 -11.68 -3.15 10.85
CA ILE A 8 -12.14 -2.26 9.80
C ILE A 8 -10.95 -2.11 8.86
N GLY A 9 -10.90 -3.01 7.87
CA GLY A 9 -10.01 -2.89 6.73
C GLY A 9 -10.57 -1.86 5.76
N PHE A 10 -9.82 -0.79 5.49
CA PHE A 10 -10.15 0.14 4.41
C PHE A 10 -9.42 -0.29 3.14
N PRO A 11 -10.13 -0.58 2.03
CA PRO A 11 -9.46 -0.86 0.77
C PRO A 11 -8.71 0.40 0.31
N MET A 12 -7.40 0.26 0.06
CA MET A 12 -6.59 1.32 -0.50
C MET A 12 -6.23 0.99 -1.95
N LEU A 13 -6.57 1.90 -2.86
CA LEU A 13 -6.17 1.80 -4.25
C LEU A 13 -4.68 2.07 -4.41
N ILE A 14 -3.96 1.12 -5.01
CA ILE A 14 -2.59 1.30 -5.47
C ILE A 14 -2.67 1.91 -6.86
N ASP A 15 -2.35 3.19 -6.95
CA ASP A 15 -2.36 3.94 -8.21
C ASP A 15 -0.99 4.45 -8.66
N LYS A 16 -0.97 5.13 -9.81
CA LYS A 16 0.26 5.69 -10.39
C LYS A 16 0.98 6.68 -9.47
N ALA A 17 0.29 7.30 -8.51
CA ALA A 17 0.88 8.19 -7.51
C ALA A 17 1.10 7.48 -6.17
N PHE A 18 0.89 6.16 -6.11
CA PHE A 18 1.07 5.38 -4.91
C PHE A 18 2.52 5.43 -4.45
N SER A 19 2.74 5.94 -3.24
CA SER A 19 4.06 6.03 -2.63
C SER A 19 3.99 5.74 -1.14
N ILE A 20 5.04 5.10 -0.63
CA ILE A 20 5.24 4.83 0.79
C ILE A 20 6.64 5.27 1.13
N LYS A 21 6.76 6.11 2.17
CA LYS A 21 8.04 6.64 2.61
C LYS A 21 8.03 6.82 4.12
N HIS A 22 9.20 6.71 4.73
CA HIS A 22 9.41 7.25 6.07
C HIS A 22 9.22 8.76 6.02
N ASP A 23 8.39 9.29 6.91
CA ASP A 23 8.11 10.73 6.97
C ASP A 23 8.07 11.16 8.42
N TYR A 24 9.16 11.77 8.87
CA TYR A 24 9.33 12.21 10.25
C TYR A 24 8.62 13.55 10.51
N ARG A 25 8.63 14.44 9.51
CA ARG A 25 8.17 15.83 9.67
C ARG A 25 6.65 15.92 9.71
N LYS A 26 5.94 15.13 8.89
CA LYS A 26 4.47 15.17 8.85
C LYS A 26 3.81 14.28 9.91
N THR A 27 4.53 13.28 10.43
CA THR A 27 4.01 12.39 11.47
C THR A 27 4.37 12.87 12.88
N SER A 28 5.31 13.81 13.01
CA SER A 28 5.85 14.27 14.29
C SER A 28 6.43 13.12 15.14
N THR A 29 6.91 12.05 14.48
CA THR A 29 7.57 10.91 15.14
C THR A 29 8.73 10.40 14.28
N ASN A 30 9.79 9.93 14.94
CA ASN A 30 10.93 9.26 14.29
C ASN A 30 10.57 7.90 13.68
N ASN A 31 9.37 7.40 13.96
CA ASN A 31 8.91 6.09 13.47
C ASN A 31 7.70 6.21 12.55
N GLY A 32 7.52 7.36 11.88
CA GLY A 32 6.37 7.60 11.03
C GLY A 32 6.49 7.07 9.61
N ILE A 33 5.40 6.53 9.09
CA ILE A 33 5.25 6.14 7.69
C ILE A 33 4.12 6.96 7.06
N LYS A 34 4.39 7.50 5.88
CA LYS A 34 3.38 8.14 5.04
C LYS A 34 3.09 7.27 3.83
N ILE A 35 1.81 6.98 3.64
CA ILE A 35 1.26 6.32 2.46
C ILE A 35 0.43 7.35 1.72
N LYS A 36 0.63 7.47 0.41
CA LYS A 36 -0.10 8.42 -0.43
C LYS A 36 -0.53 7.73 -1.72
N ASN A 37 -1.71 8.06 -2.21
CA ASN A 37 -2.17 7.78 -3.56
C ASN A 37 -2.79 9.07 -4.16
N LEU A 38 -3.45 9.00 -5.33
CA LEU A 38 -4.07 10.18 -5.96
C LEU A 38 -5.24 10.75 -5.14
N GLN A 39 -5.94 9.92 -4.38
CA GLN A 39 -7.18 10.30 -3.70
C GLN A 39 -6.96 10.71 -2.25
N ARG A 40 -6.01 10.08 -1.55
CA ARG A 40 -5.86 10.16 -0.09
C ARG A 40 -4.41 10.02 0.35
N SER A 41 -4.14 10.41 1.59
CA SER A 41 -2.91 10.08 2.30
C SER A 41 -3.21 9.55 3.69
N ILE A 42 -2.49 8.49 4.09
CA ILE A 42 -2.52 7.93 5.44
C ILE A 42 -1.17 8.19 6.11
N LEU A 43 -1.23 8.59 7.38
CA LEU A 43 -0.06 8.76 8.24
C LEU A 43 -0.13 7.72 9.34
N ASN A 44 0.77 6.75 9.30
CA ASN A 44 0.89 5.73 10.33
C ASN A 44 2.02 6.13 11.29
N LYS A 45 1.72 6.15 12.58
CA LYS A 45 2.68 6.42 13.65
C LYS A 45 2.88 5.14 14.43
N PHE A 46 4.13 4.84 14.70
CA PHE A 46 4.52 3.68 15.51
C PHE A 46 5.26 4.19 16.74
N GLU A 47 5.08 3.53 17.87
CA GLU A 47 5.81 3.84 19.10
C GLU A 47 7.26 3.33 18.98
N LYS A 48 7.43 2.09 18.51
CA LYS A 48 8.74 1.44 18.37
C LYS A 48 9.18 1.36 16.91
N LYS A 49 10.50 1.42 16.72
CA LYS A 49 11.14 1.29 15.41
C LYS A 49 10.92 -0.11 14.81
N ASP A 50 11.02 -1.15 15.64
CA ASP A 50 10.93 -2.54 15.18
C ASP A 50 9.51 -2.87 14.68
N ASP A 51 8.47 -2.33 15.34
CA ASP A 51 7.08 -2.48 14.91
C ASP A 51 6.85 -1.81 13.55
N ARG A 52 7.41 -0.61 13.36
CA ARG A 52 7.39 0.11 12.08
C ARG A 52 8.04 -0.72 10.98
N ASP A 53 9.25 -1.22 11.23
CA ASP A 53 10.04 -1.93 10.22
C ASP A 53 9.40 -3.28 9.86
N THR A 54 8.85 -3.99 10.86
CA THR A 54 8.07 -5.21 10.66
C THR A 54 6.81 -4.92 9.84
N TRP A 55 6.02 -3.92 10.22
CA TRP A 55 4.81 -3.53 9.50
C TRP A 55 5.12 -3.13 8.05
N PHE A 56 6.17 -2.33 7.85
CA PHE A 56 6.60 -1.88 6.53
C PHE A 56 7.04 -3.06 5.66
N GLY A 57 7.84 -3.99 6.20
CA GLY A 57 8.26 -5.20 5.51
C GLY A 57 7.07 -6.07 5.09
N CYS A 58 6.13 -6.30 6.00
CA CYS A 58 4.88 -7.02 5.71
C CYS A 58 4.09 -6.34 4.60
N PHE A 59 3.95 -5.01 4.65
CA PHE A 59 3.23 -4.27 3.62
C PHE A 59 3.89 -4.39 2.25
N ILE A 60 5.21 -4.23 2.16
CA ILE A 60 5.95 -4.35 0.90
C ILE A 60 5.79 -5.76 0.31
N ASN A 61 5.85 -6.80 1.16
CA ASN A 61 5.61 -8.17 0.75
C ASN A 61 4.19 -8.38 0.20
N VAL A 62 3.16 -7.90 0.90
CA VAL A 62 1.75 -7.96 0.43
C VAL A 62 1.58 -7.19 -0.88
N LYS A 63 2.18 -5.99 -1.00
CA LYS A 63 2.14 -5.19 -2.23
C LYS A 63 2.75 -5.96 -3.41
N SER A 64 3.90 -6.60 -3.20
CA SER A 64 4.57 -7.40 -4.25
C SER A 64 3.74 -8.59 -4.72
N LYS A 65 2.87 -9.12 -3.85
CA LYS A 65 1.96 -10.24 -4.12
C LYS A 65 0.53 -9.80 -4.48
N SER A 66 0.28 -8.51 -4.63
CA SER A 66 -1.05 -8.03 -5.00
C SER A 66 -1.35 -8.36 -6.46
N LEU A 67 -2.61 -8.72 -6.76
CA LEU A 67 -3.12 -8.99 -8.12
C LEU A 67 -2.73 -7.90 -9.15
N PHE A 68 -2.47 -6.68 -8.70
CA PHE A 68 -2.03 -5.55 -9.52
C PHE A 68 -0.61 -5.76 -10.08
N ALA A 69 0.29 -6.38 -9.32
CA ALA A 69 1.64 -6.72 -9.77
C ALA A 69 1.63 -7.89 -10.76
N GLU A 70 0.70 -8.84 -10.61
CA GLU A 70 0.57 -10.00 -11.48
C GLU A 70 -0.09 -9.67 -12.84
N GLN A 71 -1.10 -8.78 -12.85
CA GLN A 71 -1.86 -8.49 -14.08
C GLN A 71 -1.25 -7.39 -14.96
N ASN A 72 -0.45 -6.48 -14.40
CA ASN A 72 0.08 -5.31 -15.11
C ASN A 72 1.60 -5.23 -15.02
N SER A 73 2.31 -6.04 -15.82
CA SER A 73 3.78 -6.01 -15.93
C SER A 73 4.37 -4.65 -16.34
N PHE A 74 3.54 -3.72 -16.83
CA PHE A 74 3.93 -2.37 -17.26
C PHE A 74 3.43 -1.23 -16.36
N LEU A 75 2.98 -1.49 -15.12
CA LEU A 75 2.41 -0.46 -14.23
C LEU A 75 1.26 0.33 -14.90
N SER A 76 0.60 -0.25 -15.89
CA SER A 76 -0.46 0.40 -16.67
C SER A 76 -1.81 -0.15 -16.22
N TYR A 77 -2.85 0.68 -16.22
CA TYR A 77 -4.23 0.25 -15.95
C TYR A 77 -4.90 -0.42 -17.15
N ALA A 78 -4.21 -0.53 -18.29
CA ALA A 78 -4.80 -1.10 -19.48
C ALA A 78 -4.81 -2.64 -19.36
N PRO A 79 -5.99 -3.30 -19.46
CA PRO A 79 -6.03 -4.76 -19.52
C PRO A 79 -5.20 -5.24 -20.70
N ARG A 80 -4.47 -6.36 -20.53
CA ARG A 80 -3.80 -7.03 -21.66
C ARG A 80 -4.86 -7.35 -22.71
N ARG A 81 -4.82 -6.67 -23.86
CA ARG A 81 -5.56 -7.09 -25.03
C ARG A 81 -5.01 -8.45 -25.44
N GLN A 82 -5.73 -9.52 -25.16
CA GLN A 82 -5.49 -10.79 -25.85
C GLN A 82 -5.71 -10.49 -27.33
N GLN A 83 -4.65 -10.59 -28.13
CA GLN A 83 -4.71 -10.39 -29.57
C GLN A 83 -5.62 -11.48 -30.16
N GLN A 84 -6.92 -11.21 -30.23
CA GLN A 84 -7.81 -11.89 -31.15
C GLN A 84 -7.58 -11.23 -32.51
N TYR A 85 -6.48 -11.59 -33.19
CA TYR A 85 -6.46 -11.40 -34.63
C TYR A 85 -7.50 -12.35 -35.21
N ALA A 86 -8.48 -11.75 -35.88
CA ALA A 86 -9.53 -12.44 -36.60
C ALA A 86 -8.91 -13.47 -37.57
N HIS A 87 -9.43 -14.69 -37.53
CA HIS A 87 -9.24 -15.69 -38.58
C HIS A 87 -10.10 -15.35 -39.79
#